data_AF-A0A0M8YCA9-F1
#
_entry.id   AF-A0A0M8YCA9-F1
#
_cell.length_a   1.000
_cell.length_b   1.000
_cell.length_c   1.000
_cell.angle_alpha   90.00
_cell.angle_beta   90.00
_cell.angle_gamma   90.00
#
_symmetry.space_group_name_H-M   'P 1'
#
loop_
_entity.id
_entity.type
_entity.pdbx_description
1 polymer ?
#
loop_
_entity_poly.entity_id
_entity_poly.type
_entity_poly.pdbx_seq_one_letter_code
_entity_poly.pdbx_strand_id
1 'polypeptide(L)'
;MSPVRRGPGQPIHNRIGVLRVERGLTRAGLAEAVEVNPQTIGALERGDHYPSLDLALRICDVFGLPVEAVFSRTPFKPLSTQVYGS
;
A
#
# COMPACT_ATOMS: atom_id res chain seq x y z
N MET A 1 -17.78 -3.80 10.44
CA MET A 1 -16.74 -3.59 11.48
C MET A 1 -16.01 -2.30 11.16
N SER A 2 -16.05 -1.31 12.07
CA SER A 2 -15.20 -0.12 11.95
C SER A 2 -13.73 -0.53 12.11
N PRO A 3 -12.81 -0.03 11.28
CA PRO A 3 -11.40 -0.33 11.43
C PRO A 3 -10.92 0.26 12.76
N VAL A 4 -10.38 -0.61 13.61
CA VAL A 4 -9.70 -0.23 14.85
C VAL A 4 -8.59 0.76 14.47
N ARG A 5 -8.74 2.03 14.84
CA ARG A 5 -7.59 2.95 14.91
C ARG A 5 -6.63 2.38 15.94
N ARG A 6 -5.69 1.53 15.51
CA ARG A 6 -4.60 1.06 16.38
C ARG A 6 -3.76 2.29 16.72
N GLY A 7 -3.53 2.50 18.01
CA GLY A 7 -2.80 3.66 18.53
C GLY A 7 -1.40 3.84 17.92
N PRO A 8 -0.74 4.97 18.22
CA PRO A 8 0.48 5.47 17.55
C PRO A 8 1.73 4.58 17.62
N GLY A 9 1.65 3.36 18.17
CA GLY A 9 2.82 2.55 18.49
C GLY A 9 3.54 1.91 17.29
N GLN A 10 2.84 1.61 16.19
CA GLN A 10 3.44 0.85 15.08
C GLN A 10 2.78 1.15 13.71
N PRO A 11 3.11 2.28 13.05
CA PRO A 11 2.54 2.60 11.75
C PRO A 11 2.93 1.59 10.67
N ILE A 12 2.04 1.38 9.71
CA ILE A 12 2.33 0.63 8.48
C ILE A 12 2.47 1.65 7.35
N HIS A 13 3.67 1.72 6.79
CA HIS A 13 3.97 2.45 5.57
C HIS A 13 3.67 1.55 4.36
N ASN A 14 3.31 2.14 3.23
CA ASN A 14 3.05 1.39 2.01
C ASN A 14 3.58 2.10 0.76
N ARG A 15 3.77 1.34 -0.31
CA ARG A 15 4.16 1.82 -1.65
C ARG A 15 3.02 1.71 -2.67
N ILE A 16 1.79 1.51 -2.23
CA ILE A 16 0.64 1.25 -3.12
C ILE A 16 0.53 2.35 -4.18
N GLY A 17 0.59 3.62 -3.79
CA GLY A 17 0.45 4.73 -4.74
C GLY A 17 1.54 4.76 -5.80
N VAL A 18 2.79 4.50 -5.41
CA VAL A 18 3.95 4.46 -6.33
C VAL A 18 3.82 3.28 -7.29
N LEU A 19 3.60 2.07 -6.74
CA LEU A 19 3.47 0.83 -7.51
C LEU A 19 2.27 0.85 -8.47
N ARG A 20 1.20 1.53 -8.07
CA ARG A 20 0.00 1.70 -8.88
C ARG A 20 0.30 2.61 -10.08
N VAL A 21 0.96 3.75 -9.86
CA VAL A 21 1.36 4.66 -10.95
C VAL A 21 2.37 4.00 -11.88
N GLU A 22 3.36 3.28 -11.33
CA GLU A 22 4.35 2.52 -12.09
C GLU A 22 3.71 1.50 -13.05
N ARG A 23 2.63 0.82 -12.62
CA ARG A 23 1.87 -0.11 -13.46
C ARG A 23 0.76 0.54 -14.30
N GLY A 24 0.67 1.87 -14.33
CA GLY A 24 -0.39 2.58 -15.07
C GLY A 24 -1.81 2.32 -14.56
N LEU A 25 -1.96 1.84 -13.31
CA LEU A 25 -3.25 1.51 -12.73
C LEU A 25 -3.96 2.75 -12.16
N THR A 26 -5.27 2.85 -12.36
CA THR A 26 -6.09 3.82 -11.64
C THR A 26 -6.46 3.28 -10.26
N ARG A 27 -6.89 4.15 -9.33
CA ARG A 27 -7.41 3.67 -8.03
C ARG A 27 -8.61 2.74 -8.22
N ALA A 28 -9.46 3.04 -9.19
CA ALA A 28 -10.60 2.20 -9.53
C ALA A 28 -10.15 0.84 -10.07
N GLY A 29 -9.17 0.80 -10.98
CA GLY A 29 -8.66 -0.45 -11.53
C GLY A 29 -7.99 -1.35 -10.47
N LEU A 30 -7.19 -0.77 -9.56
CA LEU A 30 -6.65 -1.55 -8.45
C LEU A 30 -7.76 -2.04 -7.51
N ALA A 31 -8.75 -1.19 -7.23
CA ALA A 31 -9.86 -1.55 -6.35
C ALA A 31 -10.73 -2.67 -6.93
N GLU A 32 -10.97 -2.67 -8.23
CA GLU A 32 -11.64 -3.74 -8.96
C GLU A 32 -10.83 -5.06 -8.86
N ALA A 33 -9.53 -5.00 -9.14
CA ALA A 33 -8.64 -6.17 -9.07
C ALA A 33 -8.56 -6.81 -7.67
N VAL A 34 -8.80 -6.03 -6.61
CA VAL A 34 -8.83 -6.53 -5.23
C VAL A 34 -10.22 -6.40 -4.59
N GLU A 35 -11.28 -6.34 -5.40
CA GLU A 35 -12.69 -6.42 -4.96
C GLU A 35 -13.04 -5.50 -3.75
N VAL A 36 -12.61 -4.24 -3.80
CA VAL A 36 -12.92 -3.22 -2.78
C VAL A 36 -13.45 -1.94 -3.41
N ASN A 37 -13.92 -1.01 -2.57
CA ASN A 37 -14.29 0.32 -3.03
C ASN A 37 -13.01 1.14 -3.39
N PRO A 38 -13.01 1.94 -4.48
CA PRO A 38 -11.88 2.83 -4.81
C PRO A 38 -11.44 3.79 -3.68
N GLN A 39 -12.37 4.18 -2.80
CA GLN A 39 -12.08 4.99 -1.62
C GLN A 39 -11.18 4.24 -0.62
N THR A 40 -11.31 2.91 -0.54
CA THR A 40 -10.44 2.06 0.29
C THR A 40 -9.00 2.18 -0.18
N ILE A 41 -8.74 2.07 -1.49
CA ILE A 41 -7.38 2.26 -2.04
C ILE A 41 -6.84 3.65 -1.71
N GLY A 42 -7.66 4.70 -1.89
CA GLY A 42 -7.25 6.06 -1.53
C GLY A 42 -6.91 6.23 -0.04
N ALA A 43 -7.67 5.61 0.86
CA ALA A 43 -7.41 5.63 2.29
C ALA A 43 -6.14 4.84 2.68
N LEU A 44 -5.88 3.70 2.01
CA LEU A 44 -4.66 2.94 2.20
C LEU A 44 -3.43 3.74 1.74
N GLU A 45 -3.48 4.37 0.56
CA GLU A 45 -2.38 5.20 0.04
C GLU A 45 -1.99 6.33 0.99
N ARG A 46 -2.95 6.94 1.69
CA ARG A 46 -2.71 7.98 2.69
C ARG A 46 -2.29 7.44 4.06
N GLY A 47 -2.44 6.14 4.29
CA GLY A 47 -2.20 5.52 5.60
C GLY A 47 -3.29 5.80 6.62
N ASP A 48 -4.48 6.25 6.19
CA ASP A 48 -5.63 6.52 7.08
C ASP A 48 -6.14 5.23 7.75
N HIS A 49 -5.92 4.09 7.08
CA HIS A 49 -6.39 2.78 7.46
C HIS A 49 -5.35 1.70 7.15
N TYR A 50 -5.34 0.63 7.93
CA TYR A 50 -4.54 -0.55 7.64
C TYR A 50 -5.40 -1.62 6.96
N PRO A 51 -4.87 -2.30 5.94
CA PRO A 51 -5.59 -3.39 5.29
C PRO A 51 -5.72 -4.57 6.25
N SER A 52 -6.72 -5.43 6.00
CA SER A 52 -6.68 -6.81 6.52
C SER A 52 -5.49 -7.55 5.91
N LEU A 53 -5.06 -8.66 6.53
CA LEU A 53 -4.01 -9.51 5.96
C LEU A 53 -4.40 -9.97 4.54
N ASP A 54 -5.64 -10.41 4.35
CA ASP A 54 -6.18 -10.81 3.06
C ASP A 54 -6.04 -9.70 1.99
N LEU A 55 -6.49 -8.47 2.29
CA LEU A 55 -6.39 -7.36 1.34
C LEU A 55 -4.93 -7.01 1.04
N ALA A 56 -4.05 -7.08 2.05
CA ALA A 56 -2.62 -6.86 1.83
C ALA A 56 -2.02 -7.89 0.87
N LEU A 57 -2.35 -9.17 1.04
CA LEU A 57 -1.87 -10.25 0.18
C LEU A 57 -2.41 -10.12 -1.25
N ARG A 58 -3.71 -9.83 -1.43
CA ARG A 58 -4.27 -9.60 -2.77
C ARG A 58 -3.64 -8.41 -3.50
N ILE A 59 -3.32 -7.32 -2.77
CA ILE A 59 -2.57 -6.20 -3.34
C ILE A 59 -1.15 -6.64 -3.76
N CYS A 60 -0.49 -7.47 -2.95
CA CYS A 60 0.82 -8.03 -3.27
C CYS A 60 0.76 -8.90 -4.54
N ASP A 61 -0.29 -9.71 -4.70
CA ASP A 61 -0.51 -10.56 -5.87
C ASP A 61 -0.73 -9.74 -7.15
N VAL A 62 -1.55 -8.67 -7.09
CA VAL A 62 -1.75 -7.74 -8.23
C VAL A 62 -0.42 -7.13 -8.68
N PHE A 63 0.49 -6.90 -7.72
CA PHE A 63 1.81 -6.36 -8.02
C PHE A 63 2.85 -7.46 -8.34
N GLY A 64 2.60 -8.73 -8.01
CA GLY A 64 3.62 -9.78 -8.11
C GLY A 64 4.86 -9.48 -7.26
N LEU A 65 4.66 -8.85 -6.09
CA LEU A 65 5.73 -8.43 -5.18
C LEU A 65 5.51 -9.01 -3.78
N PRO A 66 6.57 -9.30 -3.01
CA PRO A 66 6.43 -9.76 -1.64
C PRO A 66 5.94 -8.63 -0.72
N VAL A 67 5.41 -9.00 0.45
CA VAL A 67 4.76 -8.05 1.37
C VAL A 67 5.69 -6.92 1.80
N GLU A 68 6.97 -7.20 2.03
CA GLU A 68 7.99 -6.22 2.45
C GLU A 68 8.35 -5.21 1.35
N ALA A 69 8.07 -5.53 0.09
CA ALA A 69 8.24 -4.59 -1.02
C ALA A 69 7.05 -3.62 -1.12
N VAL A 70 5.89 -4.00 -0.59
CA VAL A 70 4.65 -3.21 -0.67
C VAL A 70 4.35 -2.48 0.64
N PHE A 71 4.62 -3.10 1.79
CA PHE A 71 4.32 -2.62 3.14
C PHE A 71 5.55 -2.71 4.05
N SER A 72 5.68 -1.78 5.00
CA SER A 72 6.79 -1.77 5.94
C SER A 72 6.41 -1.17 7.30
N ARG A 73 7.11 -1.57 8.36
CA ARG A 73 7.06 -0.93 9.68
C ARG A 73 7.90 0.33 9.78
N THR A 74 8.75 0.57 8.79
CA THR A 74 9.60 1.77 8.69
C THR A 74 9.29 2.52 7.40
N PRO A 75 9.50 3.85 7.35
CA PRO A 75 9.32 4.62 6.13
C PRO A 75 10.20 4.08 5.01
N PHE A 76 9.63 3.95 3.81
CA PHE A 76 10.41 3.59 2.63
C PHE A 76 11.34 4.74 2.25
N LYS A 77 12.63 4.42 2.06
CA LYS A 77 13.58 5.39 1.50
C LYS A 77 13.15 5.78 0.08
N PRO A 78 13.22 7.06 -0.31
CA PRO A 78 13.01 7.48 -1.70
C PRO A 78 13.92 6.71 -2.65
N LEU A 79 13.45 6.40 -3.86
CA LEU A 79 14.28 5.68 -4.84
C LEU A 79 15.53 6.48 -5.23
N SER A 80 15.41 7.80 -5.32
CA SER A 80 16.53 8.69 -5.65
C SER A 80 17.69 8.57 -4.66
N THR A 81 17.40 8.43 -3.36
CA THR A 81 18.45 8.28 -2.34
C THR A 81 19.07 6.89 -2.34
N GLN A 82 18.34 5.88 -2.82
CA GLN A 82 18.89 4.53 -2.97
C GLN A 82 19.81 4.42 -4.19
N VAL A 83 19.48 5.11 -5.28
CA VAL A 83 20.22 5.03 -6.55
C VAL A 83 21.41 5.99 -6.59
N TYR A 84 21.27 7.20 -6.04
CA TYR A 84 22.28 8.27 -6.16
C TYR A 84 22.91 8.68 -4.82
N GLY A 85 22.53 8.07 -3.70
CA GLY A 85 23.01 8.44 -2.36
C GLY A 85 24.37 7.85 -1.98
N SER A 86 25.26 7.62 -2.95
CA SER A 86 26.65 7.19 -2.72
C SER A 86 27.53 8.37 -2.33
#